data_AF-A0A8T2HLM2-F1
#
_entry.id   AF-A0A8T2HLM2-F1
#
_cell.length_a   1.000
_cell.length_b   1.000
_cell.length_c   1.000
_cell.angle_alpha   90.00
_cell.angle_beta   90.00
_cell.angle_gamma   90.00
#
_symmetry.space_group_name_H-M   'P 1'
#
loop_
_entity.id
_entity.type
_entity.pdbx_description
1 polymer ?
#
loop_
_entity_poly.entity_id
_entity_poly.type
_entity_poly.pdbx_seq_one_letter_code
_entity_poly.pdbx_strand_id
1 'polypeptide(L)'
;MLRQDPQDAGPGYRNVIGIPGGVNSDLYKILQDANVNNMELKEGNGGKFTPDGKATEPDVLNVVWVVDSSKLPFYQAEQYHQYHNGLGHKFPEQYTKEMKQAAIEAGRVKQTGCPEFFFLGS
;
A
#
# COMPACT_ATOMS: atom_id res chain seq x y z
N MET A 1 -21.10 -6.38 -2.97
CA MET A 1 -20.92 -4.92 -2.77
C MET A 1 -19.78 -4.50 -3.67
N LEU A 2 -20.06 -3.68 -4.69
CA LEU A 2 -19.05 -3.15 -5.61
C LEU A 2 -18.28 -2.04 -4.87
N ARG A 3 -16.96 -1.91 -5.08
CA ARG A 3 -16.21 -0.75 -4.54
C ARG A 3 -16.85 0.54 -5.03
N GLN A 4 -16.80 1.58 -4.18
CA GLN A 4 -17.30 2.90 -4.53
C GLN A 4 -16.52 3.52 -5.71
N ASP A 5 -15.22 3.21 -5.83
CA ASP A 5 -14.44 3.43 -7.04
C ASP A 5 -14.10 2.08 -7.71
N PRO A 6 -14.76 1.73 -8.85
CA PRO A 6 -14.50 0.49 -9.57
C PRO A 6 -13.12 0.41 -10.22
N GLN A 7 -12.39 1.52 -10.34
CA GLN A 7 -11.08 1.56 -11.00
C GLN A 7 -9.97 1.04 -10.08
N ASP A 8 -10.16 1.13 -8.76
CA ASP A 8 -9.25 0.59 -7.75
C ASP A 8 -9.59 -0.89 -7.48
N ALA A 9 -9.39 -1.75 -8.48
CA ALA A 9 -9.68 -3.18 -8.40
C ALA A 9 -8.47 -4.04 -8.75
N GLY A 10 -8.31 -5.16 -8.04
CA GLY A 10 -7.25 -6.13 -8.29
C GLY A 10 -6.23 -6.21 -7.15
N PRO A 11 -5.25 -7.13 -7.24
CA PRO A 11 -4.39 -7.52 -6.12
C PRO A 11 -3.53 -6.38 -5.55
N GLY A 12 -3.28 -5.32 -6.33
CA GLY A 12 -2.60 -4.10 -5.87
C GLY A 12 -3.43 -3.25 -4.89
N TYR A 13 -4.76 -3.42 -4.87
CA TYR A 13 -5.70 -2.67 -4.04
C TYR A 13 -6.32 -3.50 -2.90
N ARG A 14 -5.81 -4.73 -2.68
CA ARG A 14 -6.30 -5.61 -1.61
C ARG A 14 -5.98 -5.02 -0.23
N ASN A 15 -6.78 -5.37 0.77
CA ASN A 15 -6.48 -5.00 2.16
C ASN A 15 -5.31 -5.85 2.68
N VAL A 16 -4.27 -5.21 3.18
CA VAL A 16 -3.09 -5.88 3.73
C VAL A 16 -2.55 -5.12 4.94
N ILE A 17 -2.12 -5.87 5.95
CA ILE A 17 -1.43 -5.34 7.14
C ILE A 17 -0.11 -6.09 7.27
N GLY A 18 0.99 -5.35 7.30
CA GLY A 18 2.32 -5.90 7.58
C GLY A 18 2.68 -5.71 9.04
N ILE A 19 2.97 -6.81 9.74
CA ILE A 19 3.50 -6.79 11.11
C ILE A 19 4.71 -7.71 11.22
N PRO A 20 5.73 -7.39 12.05
CA PRO A 20 6.89 -8.26 12.23
C PRO A 20 6.45 -9.63 12.78
N GLY A 21 6.77 -10.72 12.08
CA GLY A 21 6.35 -12.08 12.43
C GLY A 21 5.00 -12.51 11.85
N GLY A 22 4.27 -11.62 11.17
CA GLY A 22 2.98 -11.92 10.54
C GLY A 22 1.94 -12.41 11.55
N VAL A 23 1.19 -13.47 11.20
CA VAL A 23 0.17 -14.06 12.09
C VAL A 23 0.73 -14.69 13.37
N ASN A 24 2.05 -14.91 13.45
CA ASN A 24 2.73 -15.42 14.63
C ASN A 24 3.25 -14.30 15.56
N SER A 25 2.98 -13.03 15.21
CA SER A 25 3.36 -11.87 16.01
C SER A 25 2.47 -11.71 17.24
N ASP A 26 3.03 -11.22 18.35
CA ASP A 26 2.22 -10.78 19.49
C ASP A 26 1.23 -9.65 19.10
N LEU A 27 1.58 -8.86 18.09
CA LEU A 27 0.72 -7.82 17.52
C LEU A 27 -0.51 -8.38 16.80
N TYR A 28 -0.48 -9.64 16.37
CA TYR A 28 -1.61 -10.27 15.70
C TYR A 28 -2.82 -10.37 16.64
N LYS A 29 -2.60 -10.57 17.94
CA LYS A 29 -3.68 -10.59 18.93
C LYS A 29 -4.36 -9.23 19.05
N ILE A 30 -3.58 -8.15 19.04
CA ILE A 30 -4.11 -6.77 19.03
C ILE A 30 -4.95 -6.53 17.77
N LEU A 31 -4.49 -7.01 16.61
CA LEU A 31 -5.24 -6.90 15.37
C LEU A 31 -6.58 -7.64 15.44
N GLN A 32 -6.60 -8.85 16.01
CA GLN A 32 -7.83 -9.60 16.22
C GLN A 32 -8.80 -8.87 17.17
N ASP A 33 -8.29 -8.33 18.27
CA ASP A 33 -9.11 -7.64 19.27
C ASP A 33 -9.67 -6.31 18.73
N ALA A 34 -8.94 -5.63 17.83
CA ALA A 34 -9.40 -4.43 17.14
C ALA A 34 -10.35 -4.69 15.96
N ASN A 35 -10.51 -5.94 15.53
CA ASN A 35 -11.32 -6.33 14.37
C ASN A 35 -12.83 -6.40 14.72
N VAL A 36 -13.42 -5.24 14.98
CA VAL A 36 -14.85 -5.11 15.37
C VAL A 36 -15.83 -5.53 14.29
N ASN A 37 -15.39 -5.65 13.03
CA ASN A 37 -16.22 -5.98 11.88
C ASN A 37 -16.12 -7.46 11.48
N ASN A 38 -15.42 -8.30 12.25
CA ASN A 38 -15.23 -9.72 11.97
C ASN A 38 -14.69 -9.98 10.55
N MET A 39 -13.78 -9.13 10.07
CA MET A 39 -13.11 -9.38 8.80
C MET A 39 -12.28 -10.66 8.88
N GLU A 40 -12.21 -11.42 7.81
CA GLU A 40 -11.38 -12.63 7.74
C GLU A 40 -9.90 -12.23 7.65
N LEU A 41 -9.12 -12.58 8.67
CA LEU A 41 -7.68 -12.34 8.69
C LEU A 41 -6.97 -13.58 8.14
N LYS A 42 -6.26 -13.43 7.02
CA LYS A 42 -5.50 -14.52 6.38
C LYS A 42 -4.02 -14.27 6.40
N GLU A 43 -3.23 -15.31 6.63
CA GLU A 43 -1.80 -15.22 6.42
C GLU A 43 -1.49 -14.95 4.93
N GLY A 44 -0.66 -13.94 4.68
CA GLY A 44 -0.16 -13.59 3.35
C GLY A 44 1.35 -13.77 3.22
N ASN A 45 1.81 -13.94 1.99
CA ASN A 45 3.18 -14.27 1.60
C ASN A 45 3.81 -13.26 0.60
N GLY A 46 3.21 -12.08 0.45
CA GLY A 46 3.78 -10.96 -0.30
C GLY A 46 3.28 -10.81 -1.73
N GLY A 47 2.03 -11.17 -2.03
CA GLY A 47 1.37 -10.81 -3.30
C GLY A 47 1.99 -11.49 -4.53
N LYS A 48 2.34 -12.78 -4.41
CA LYS A 48 2.93 -13.57 -5.51
C LYS A 48 1.89 -13.89 -6.57
N PHE A 49 2.35 -14.16 -7.80
CA PHE A 49 1.52 -14.65 -8.89
C PHE A 49 1.85 -16.12 -9.19
N THR A 50 0.83 -16.90 -9.48
CA THR A 50 0.96 -18.28 -9.97
C THR A 50 1.48 -18.27 -11.42
N PRO A 51 1.97 -19.42 -11.95
CA PRO A 51 2.43 -19.51 -13.34
C PRO A 51 1.35 -19.17 -14.38
N ASP A 52 0.07 -19.37 -14.04
CA ASP A 52 -1.09 -18.98 -14.86
C ASP A 52 -1.51 -17.51 -14.66
N GLY A 53 -0.68 -16.70 -13.98
CA GLY A 53 -0.86 -15.25 -13.87
C GLY A 53 -1.89 -14.80 -12.83
N LYS A 54 -2.36 -15.68 -11.95
CA LYS A 54 -3.32 -15.33 -10.90
C LYS A 54 -2.59 -14.91 -9.63
N ALA A 55 -3.07 -13.85 -8.98
CA ALA A 55 -2.56 -13.47 -7.68
C ALA A 55 -2.90 -14.55 -6.64
N THR A 56 -1.91 -14.95 -5.86
CA THR A 56 -2.07 -15.84 -4.70
C THR A 56 -2.82 -15.16 -3.55
N GLU A 57 -2.75 -13.84 -3.50
CA GLU A 57 -3.49 -12.98 -2.59
C GLU A 57 -4.37 -12.04 -3.43
N PRO A 58 -5.51 -12.54 -3.94
CA PRO A 58 -6.41 -11.71 -4.70
C PRO A 58 -7.05 -10.65 -3.81
N ASP A 59 -7.67 -9.70 -4.47
CA ASP A 59 -8.52 -8.71 -3.86
C ASP A 59 -9.89 -9.35 -3.54
N VAL A 60 -10.17 -9.55 -2.26
CA VAL A 60 -11.33 -10.27 -1.76
C VAL A 60 -12.08 -9.43 -0.73
N LEU A 61 -13.40 -9.38 -0.87
CA LEU A 61 -14.27 -8.65 0.04
C LEU A 61 -14.14 -9.19 1.47
N ASN A 62 -14.05 -8.29 2.46
CA ASN A 62 -13.96 -8.60 3.89
C ASN A 62 -12.78 -9.48 4.30
N VAL A 63 -11.75 -9.59 3.46
CA VAL A 63 -10.49 -10.26 3.79
C VAL A 63 -9.40 -9.22 4.00
N VAL A 64 -8.58 -9.42 5.04
CA VAL A 64 -7.35 -8.69 5.26
C VAL A 64 -6.19 -9.69 5.28
N TRP A 65 -5.22 -9.49 4.39
CA TRP A 65 -4.00 -10.28 4.36
C TRP A 65 -3.03 -9.76 5.42
N VAL A 66 -2.53 -10.65 6.28
CA VAL A 66 -1.56 -10.34 7.32
C VAL A 66 -0.22 -10.94 6.91
N VAL A 67 0.74 -10.07 6.63
CA VAL A 67 2.05 -10.46 6.11
C VAL A 67 3.16 -10.21 7.12
N ASP A 68 4.20 -11.03 7.04
CA ASP A 68 5.41 -10.85 7.85
C ASP A 68 6.29 -9.73 7.27
N SER A 69 6.21 -8.55 7.88
CA SER A 69 6.96 -7.37 7.43
C SER A 69 8.46 -7.47 7.72
N SER A 70 8.92 -8.45 8.49
CA SER A 70 10.35 -8.69 8.69
C SER A 70 10.99 -9.43 7.51
N LYS A 71 10.17 -10.11 6.70
CA LYS A 71 10.62 -10.89 5.53
C LYS A 71 10.34 -10.19 4.21
N LEU A 72 9.33 -9.32 4.17
CA LEU A 72 8.93 -8.63 2.96
C LEU A 72 9.51 -7.20 2.95
N PRO A 73 10.28 -6.83 1.91
CA PRO A 73 10.78 -5.48 1.77
C PRO A 73 9.65 -4.50 1.45
N PHE A 74 9.79 -3.27 1.93
CA PHE A 74 8.97 -2.13 1.50
C PHE A 74 9.71 -1.39 0.40
N TYR A 75 9.17 -1.42 -0.82
CA TYR A 75 9.71 -0.67 -1.95
C TYR A 75 9.04 0.70 -2.01
N GLN A 76 9.86 1.75 -1.98
CA GLN A 76 9.37 3.09 -2.21
C GLN A 76 8.82 3.21 -3.64
N ALA A 77 7.63 3.78 -3.78
CA ALA A 77 7.07 4.16 -5.08
C ALA A 77 7.80 5.37 -5.68
N GLU A 78 7.66 5.57 -6.98
CA GLU A 78 8.28 6.65 -7.76
C GLU A 78 8.08 8.03 -7.13
N GLN A 79 8.98 8.97 -7.42
CA GLN A 79 8.93 10.30 -6.81
C GLN A 79 7.62 11.01 -7.13
N TYR A 80 7.06 10.83 -8.32
CA TYR A 80 5.77 11.45 -8.67
C TYR A 80 4.61 10.96 -7.80
N HIS A 81 4.65 9.72 -7.30
CA HIS A 81 3.69 9.17 -6.34
C HIS A 81 3.89 9.66 -4.90
N GLN A 82 4.93 10.43 -4.61
CA GLN A 82 5.15 11.01 -3.29
C GLN A 82 4.51 12.40 -3.19
N TYR A 83 3.86 12.69 -2.06
CA TYR A 83 3.24 13.99 -1.73
C TYR A 83 2.22 14.47 -2.78
N HIS A 84 1.44 13.55 -3.37
CA HIS A 84 0.43 13.89 -4.37
C HIS A 84 -0.89 14.35 -3.75
N ASN A 85 -1.75 14.99 -4.55
CA ASN A 85 -3.12 15.33 -4.16
C ASN A 85 -3.95 14.07 -3.89
N GLY A 86 -4.88 14.14 -2.95
CA GLY A 86 -5.91 13.11 -2.81
C GLY A 86 -6.84 13.10 -4.02
N LEU A 87 -7.46 11.96 -4.30
CA LEU A 87 -8.53 11.89 -5.31
C LEU A 87 -9.65 12.85 -4.92
N GLY A 88 -9.91 13.86 -5.76
CA GLY A 88 -10.91 14.91 -5.50
C GLY A 88 -10.54 15.93 -4.43
N HIS A 89 -9.30 15.91 -3.90
CA HIS A 89 -8.87 16.85 -2.85
C HIS A 89 -7.49 17.43 -3.14
N LYS A 90 -7.44 18.76 -3.37
CA LYS A 90 -6.19 19.49 -3.57
C LYS A 90 -5.58 19.85 -2.23
N PHE A 91 -4.36 19.39 -1.99
CA PHE A 91 -3.56 19.79 -0.83
C PHE A 91 -2.79 21.09 -1.11
N PRO A 92 -2.36 21.81 -0.06
CA PRO A 92 -1.56 23.03 -0.21
C PRO A 92 -0.25 22.79 -0.97
N GLU A 93 0.27 23.82 -1.63
CA GLU A 93 1.55 23.74 -2.36
C GLU A 93 2.73 23.45 -1.43
N GLN A 94 2.66 23.89 -0.18
CA GLN A 94 3.66 23.58 0.84
C GLN A 94 3.80 22.07 1.05
N TYR A 95 2.71 21.31 0.95
CA TYR A 95 2.74 19.85 1.04
C TYR A 95 3.21 19.21 -0.27
N THR A 96 2.59 19.61 -1.39
CA THR A 96 2.78 18.92 -2.67
C THR A 96 4.11 19.26 -3.37
N LYS A 97 4.69 20.44 -3.08
CA LYS A 97 5.93 20.93 -3.68
C LYS A 97 7.05 21.07 -2.64
N GLU A 98 6.87 21.91 -1.62
CA GLU A 98 7.96 22.26 -0.70
C GLU A 98 8.41 21.05 0.14
N MET A 99 7.47 20.37 0.80
CA MET A 99 7.76 19.16 1.58
C MET A 99 8.31 18.02 0.71
N LYS A 100 7.81 17.89 -0.53
CA LYS A 100 8.32 16.93 -1.50
C LYS A 100 9.78 17.20 -1.85
N GLN A 101 10.11 18.46 -2.19
CA GLN A 101 11.46 18.88 -2.52
C GLN A 101 12.40 18.67 -1.33
N ALA A 102 11.98 19.08 -0.12
CA ALA A 102 12.75 18.86 1.10
C ALA A 102 13.00 17.36 1.38
N ALA A 103 12.03 16.48 1.11
CA ALA A 103 12.20 15.04 1.28
C ALA A 103 13.16 14.42 0.25
N ILE A 104 13.19 14.94 -0.97
CA ILE A 104 14.15 14.53 -2.01
C ILE A 104 15.56 14.97 -1.63
N GLU A 105 15.74 16.25 -1.27
CA GLU A 105 17.04 16.81 -0.86
C GLU A 105 17.60 16.12 0.38
N ALA A 106 16.74 15.74 1.33
CA ALA A 106 17.11 14.95 2.50
C ALA A 106 17.37 13.46 2.20
N GLY A 107 17.21 13.01 0.94
CA GLY A 107 17.40 11.63 0.53
C GLY A 107 16.38 10.65 1.10
N ARG A 108 15.24 11.13 1.60
CA ARG A 108 14.12 10.29 2.09
C ARG A 108 13.26 9.78 0.93
N VAL A 109 13.17 10.54 -0.15
CA VAL A 109 12.55 10.15 -1.41
C VAL A 109 13.62 10.07 -2.48
N LYS A 110 13.79 8.90 -3.10
CA LYS A 110 14.84 8.61 -4.08
C LYS A 110 14.22 8.18 -5.40
N GLN A 111 15.01 8.30 -6.46
CA GLN A 111 14.65 7.66 -7.73
C GLN A 111 14.70 6.15 -7.57
N THR A 112 13.67 5.47 -8.08
CA THR A 112 13.49 4.03 -7.92
C THR A 112 14.04 3.23 -9.11
N GLY A 113 14.36 3.90 -10.22
CA GLY A 113 14.70 3.28 -11.50
C GLY A 113 13.50 2.93 -12.37
N CYS A 114 12.27 3.10 -11.86
CA CYS A 114 11.04 3.06 -12.65
C CYS A 114 10.85 4.40 -13.41
N PRO A 115 10.06 4.40 -14.50
CA PRO A 115 9.75 5.64 -15.21
C PRO A 115 9.10 6.69 -14.31
N GLU A 116 9.70 7.87 -14.23
CA GLU A 116 9.11 9.02 -13.54
C GLU A 116 8.12 9.71 -14.48
N PHE A 117 6.86 9.80 -14.07
CA PHE A 117 5.86 10.58 -14.79
C PHE A 117 5.79 11.99 -14.20
N PHE A 118 6.45 12.92 -14.89
CA PHE A 118 6.27 14.35 -14.65
C PHE A 118 4.93 14.78 -15.26
N PHE A 119 3.81 14.31 -14.72
CA PHE A 119 2.53 14.93 -15.07
C PHE A 119 2.60 16.39 -14.64
N LEU A 120 2.60 17.24 -15.67
CA LEU A 120 2.75 18.69 -15.62
C LEU A 120 1.87 19.27 -14.52
N GLY A 121 2.51 20.07 -13.67
CA GLY A 121 1.81 20.81 -12.63
C GLY A 121 0.61 21.58 -13.19
N SER A 122 -0.49 21.50 -12.45
CA SER A 122 -1.54 22.52 -12.41
C SER A 122 -2.18 22.57 -11.01
#